data_AF-A0A1I3K531-F1
#
_entry.id   AF-A0A1I3K531-F1
#
_cell.length_a   1.000
_cell.length_b   1.000
_cell.length_c   1.000
_cell.angle_alpha   90.00
_cell.angle_beta   90.00
_cell.angle_gamma   90.00
#
_symmetry.space_group_name_H-M   'P 1'
#
loop_
_entity.id
_entity.type
_entity.pdbx_description
1 polymer ?
#
loop_
_entity_poly.entity_id
_entity_poly.type
_entity_poly.pdbx_seq_one_letter_code
_entity_poly.pdbx_strand_id
1 'polypeptide(L)'
;MKPGLYHRPDAPVEKKRLKSGVTKYLFSFVLMLIFTAIAFYLVAFPKFDTQTTFWIILIAAIIQAVLQLFTFMHLDQKGYGTVIVIMIFAIVIASVSAVGIVLM
;
A
#
# COMPACT_ATOMS: atom_id res chain seq x y z
N MET A 1 50.15 12.31 4.04
CA MET A 1 49.30 13.36 3.45
C MET A 1 48.95 12.92 2.03
N LYS A 2 47.68 12.68 1.71
CA LYS A 2 47.21 12.35 0.36
C LYS A 2 46.48 13.59 -0.22
N PRO A 3 46.76 13.99 -1.46
CA PRO A 3 46.27 15.25 -2.01
C PRO A 3 44.78 15.17 -2.35
N GLY A 4 44.12 16.33 -2.28
CA GLY A 4 42.68 16.51 -2.42
C GLY A 4 42.11 16.05 -3.76
N LEU A 5 41.01 15.33 -3.69
CA LEU A 5 40.16 14.99 -4.83
C LEU A 5 39.06 16.04 -4.96
N TYR A 6 39.35 17.02 -5.82
CA TYR A 6 38.46 17.76 -6.72
C TYR A 6 36.95 17.73 -6.41
N HIS A 7 36.46 18.82 -5.82
CA HIS A 7 35.07 19.24 -5.90
C HIS A 7 34.71 19.41 -7.38
N ARG A 8 33.80 18.58 -7.91
CA ARG A 8 33.26 18.75 -9.27
C ARG A 8 32.05 19.70 -9.19
N PRO A 9 32.12 20.89 -9.79
CA PRO A 9 30.95 21.73 -9.93
C PRO A 9 30.02 21.15 -11.02
N ASP A 10 28.71 21.29 -10.77
CA ASP A 10 27.61 21.40 -11.75
C ASP A 10 27.57 20.47 -12.99
N ALA A 11 27.16 19.22 -12.79
CA ALA A 11 26.50 18.45 -13.85
C ALA A 11 24.98 18.71 -13.84
N PRO A 12 24.34 19.23 -14.92
CA PRO A 12 22.90 19.49 -14.97
C PRO A 12 22.07 18.22 -15.24
N VAL A 13 22.41 17.09 -14.62
CA VAL A 13 21.79 15.78 -14.90
C VAL A 13 20.76 15.39 -13.82
N GLU A 14 20.63 16.16 -12.75
CA GLU A 14 19.92 15.73 -11.54
C GLU A 14 18.53 16.36 -11.35
N LYS A 15 17.72 16.49 -12.40
CA LYS A 15 16.29 16.88 -12.24
C LYS A 15 15.28 15.89 -12.80
N LYS A 16 15.70 14.93 -13.64
CA LYS A 16 14.79 13.90 -14.19
C LYS A 16 14.59 12.69 -13.26
N ARG A 17 15.58 12.36 -12.43
CA ARG A 17 15.56 11.15 -11.58
C ARG A 17 14.72 11.28 -10.30
N LEU A 18 14.53 12.49 -9.78
CA LEU A 18 13.69 12.73 -8.59
C LEU A 18 12.19 12.67 -8.92
N LYS A 19 11.79 13.03 -10.15
CA LYS A 19 10.39 13.07 -10.57
C LYS A 19 9.76 11.68 -10.73
N SER A 20 10.53 10.65 -11.07
CA SER A 20 9.98 9.31 -11.35
C SER A 20 9.62 8.53 -10.08
N GLY A 21 10.35 8.71 -8.98
CA GLY A 21 10.07 8.04 -7.70
C GLY A 21 8.74 8.48 -7.13
N VAL A 22 8.60 9.78 -6.84
CA VAL A 22 7.41 10.36 -6.17
C VAL A 22 6.12 10.14 -6.97
N THR A 23 6.19 10.19 -8.31
CA THR A 23 5.00 10.05 -9.17
C THR A 23 4.39 8.65 -9.08
N LYS A 24 5.20 7.59 -8.92
CA LYS A 24 4.70 6.21 -8.82
C LYS A 24 3.93 5.98 -7.50
N TYR A 25 4.44 6.51 -6.39
CA TYR A 25 3.74 6.45 -5.10
C TYR A 25 2.44 7.25 -5.12
N LEU A 26 2.46 8.45 -5.71
CA LEU A 26 1.27 9.30 -5.80
C LEU A 26 0.16 8.65 -6.62
N PHE A 27 0.50 7.94 -7.69
CA PHE A 27 -0.48 7.20 -8.49
C PHE A 27 -1.17 6.09 -7.68
N SER A 28 -0.40 5.24 -6.99
CA SER A 28 -0.98 4.20 -6.13
C SER A 28 -1.81 4.78 -4.98
N PHE A 29 -1.38 5.90 -4.40
CA PHE A 29 -2.12 6.60 -3.36
C PHE A 29 -3.47 7.12 -3.85
N VAL A 30 -3.50 7.76 -5.03
CA VAL A 30 -4.76 8.22 -5.64
C VAL A 30 -5.67 7.04 -5.97
N LEU A 31 -5.13 5.93 -6.46
CA LEU A 31 -5.91 4.72 -6.74
C LEU A 31 -6.61 4.18 -5.48
N MET A 32 -5.93 4.18 -4.31
CA MET A 32 -6.55 3.81 -3.04
C MET A 32 -7.71 4.73 -2.68
N LEU A 33 -7.50 6.04 -2.83
CA LEU A 33 -8.50 7.07 -2.49
C LEU A 33 -9.76 6.93 -3.37
N ILE A 34 -9.60 6.58 -4.64
CA ILE A 34 -10.73 6.28 -5.52
C ILE A 34 -11.48 5.03 -5.05
N PHE A 35 -10.76 3.96 -4.69
CA PHE A 35 -11.39 2.72 -4.22
C PHE A 35 -12.20 2.93 -2.93
N THR A 36 -11.67 3.71 -1.98
CA THR A 36 -12.39 4.04 -0.74
C THR A 36 -13.60 4.93 -1.01
N ALA A 37 -13.48 5.90 -1.92
CA ALA A 37 -14.61 6.70 -2.36
C ALA A 37 -15.73 5.85 -3.00
N ILE A 38 -15.37 4.83 -3.80
CA ILE A 38 -16.34 3.88 -4.37
C ILE A 38 -17.04 3.07 -3.27
N ALA A 39 -16.31 2.60 -2.26
CA ALA A 39 -16.90 1.88 -1.13
C ALA A 39 -17.90 2.76 -0.36
N PHE A 40 -17.56 4.02 -0.10
CA PHE A 40 -18.49 4.97 0.54
C PHE A 40 -19.69 5.28 -0.34
N TYR A 41 -19.49 5.45 -1.64
CA TYR A 41 -20.59 5.67 -2.58
C TYR A 41 -21.57 4.49 -2.59
N LEU A 42 -21.05 3.25 -2.54
CA LEU A 42 -21.87 2.04 -2.50
C LEU A 42 -22.73 1.95 -1.23
N VAL A 43 -22.23 2.43 -0.09
CA VAL A 43 -22.99 2.50 1.18
C VAL A 43 -23.97 3.66 1.18
N ALA A 44 -23.56 4.83 0.68
CA ALA A 44 -24.37 6.05 0.70
C ALA A 44 -25.59 5.98 -0.21
N PHE A 45 -25.47 5.24 -1.33
CA PHE A 45 -26.58 4.99 -2.26
C PHE A 45 -26.85 3.48 -2.35
N PRO A 46 -27.53 2.90 -1.34
CA PRO A 46 -27.77 1.47 -1.28
C PRO A 46 -28.73 1.04 -2.39
N LYS A 47 -28.18 0.56 -3.50
CA LYS A 47 -28.93 -0.06 -4.60
C LYS A 47 -29.11 -1.57 -4.41
N PHE A 48 -28.32 -2.18 -3.54
CA PHE A 48 -28.33 -3.60 -3.23
C PHE A 48 -28.78 -3.84 -1.79
N ASP A 49 -29.15 -5.08 -1.47
CA ASP A 49 -29.44 -5.48 -0.10
C ASP A 49 -28.23 -5.27 0.82
N THR A 50 -28.51 -5.07 2.11
CA THR A 50 -27.51 -4.76 3.14
C THR A 50 -26.47 -5.88 3.24
N GLN A 51 -26.91 -7.14 3.13
CA GLN A 51 -26.02 -8.29 3.20
C GLN A 51 -25.09 -8.37 1.98
N THR A 52 -25.60 -8.12 0.77
CA THR A 52 -24.79 -8.09 -0.45
C THR A 52 -23.76 -6.96 -0.40
N THR A 53 -24.18 -5.78 0.04
CA THR A 53 -23.32 -4.60 0.20
C THR A 53 -22.19 -4.87 1.19
N PHE A 54 -22.47 -5.52 2.32
CA PHE A 54 -21.47 -5.91 3.31
C PHE A 54 -20.36 -6.78 2.70
N TRP A 55 -20.72 -7.85 1.97
CA TRP A 55 -19.72 -8.74 1.36
C TRP A 55 -18.86 -8.04 0.31
N ILE A 56 -19.46 -7.15 -0.49
CA ILE A 56 -18.72 -6.38 -1.49
C ILE A 56 -17.69 -5.46 -0.80
N ILE A 57 -18.09 -4.76 0.25
CA ILE A 57 -17.20 -3.85 0.99
C ILE A 57 -16.11 -4.62 1.72
N LEU A 58 -16.42 -5.78 2.29
CA LEU A 58 -15.43 -6.63 2.95
C LEU A 58 -14.31 -7.05 1.98
N ILE A 59 -14.67 -7.49 0.77
CA ILE A 59 -13.70 -7.83 -0.27
C ILE A 59 -12.89 -6.60 -0.68
N ALA A 60 -13.55 -5.45 -0.89
CA ALA A 60 -12.88 -4.20 -1.22
C ALA A 60 -11.89 -3.76 -0.13
N ALA A 61 -12.23 -3.96 1.15
CA ALA A 61 -11.39 -3.65 2.30
C ALA A 61 -10.13 -4.52 2.34
N ILE A 62 -10.25 -5.82 2.02
CA ILE A 62 -9.09 -6.73 1.93
C ILE A 62 -8.17 -6.29 0.79
N ILE A 63 -8.72 -5.98 -0.39
CA ILE A 63 -7.95 -5.45 -1.53
C ILE A 63 -7.22 -4.16 -1.15
N GLN A 64 -7.90 -3.26 -0.42
CA GLN A 64 -7.30 -2.03 0.08
C GLN A 64 -6.11 -2.29 1.02
N ALA A 65 -6.25 -3.19 1.98
CA ALA A 65 -5.16 -3.54 2.89
C ALA A 65 -3.93 -4.07 2.14
N VAL A 66 -4.13 -4.92 1.12
CA VAL A 66 -3.05 -5.44 0.28
C VAL A 66 -2.38 -4.33 -0.54
N LEU A 67 -3.15 -3.48 -1.20
CA LEU A 67 -2.61 -2.37 -1.99
C LEU A 67 -1.77 -1.41 -1.15
N GLN A 68 -2.23 -1.12 0.07
CA GLN A 68 -1.51 -0.29 1.05
C GLN A 68 -0.18 -0.94 1.45
N LEU A 69 -0.21 -2.23 1.78
CA LEU A 69 0.99 -2.99 2.12
C LEU A 69 2.01 -3.02 0.97
N PHE A 70 1.59 -3.30 -0.27
CA PHE A 70 2.51 -3.32 -1.41
C PHE A 70 3.09 -1.94 -1.75
N THR A 71 2.27 -0.89 -1.68
CA THR A 71 2.71 0.47 -2.04
C THR A 71 3.64 1.07 -0.98
N PHE A 72 3.29 0.92 0.29
CA PHE A 72 4.07 1.50 1.39
C PHE A 72 5.27 0.65 1.79
N MET A 73 5.18 -0.68 1.71
CA MET A 73 6.23 -1.57 2.21
C MET A 73 7.24 -2.03 1.15
N HIS A 74 7.17 -1.55 -0.10
CA HIS A 74 8.19 -1.82 -1.14
C HIS A 74 8.68 -3.28 -1.21
N LEU A 75 7.75 -4.23 -1.03
CA LEU A 75 7.99 -5.68 -1.03
C LEU A 75 8.69 -6.20 -2.32
N ASP A 76 8.77 -5.36 -3.35
CA ASP A 76 9.36 -5.63 -4.65
C ASP A 76 10.90 -5.49 -4.70
N GLN A 77 11.55 -5.02 -3.62
CA GLN A 77 13.00 -4.92 -3.57
C GLN A 77 13.65 -6.24 -3.13
N LYS A 78 14.54 -6.81 -3.94
CA LYS A 78 15.22 -8.09 -3.68
C LYS A 78 16.00 -8.06 -2.35
N GLY A 79 15.63 -8.93 -1.41
CA GLY A 79 16.40 -9.19 -0.18
C GLY A 79 15.61 -9.42 1.12
N TYR A 80 14.29 -9.20 1.14
CA TYR A 80 13.51 -9.13 2.38
C TYR A 80 12.78 -10.42 2.80
N GLY A 81 13.45 -11.58 2.74
CA GLY A 81 12.87 -12.85 3.18
C GLY A 81 12.28 -12.78 4.61
N THR A 82 12.96 -12.07 5.51
CA THR A 82 12.51 -11.86 6.90
C THR A 82 11.23 -11.01 6.99
N VAL A 83 11.08 -9.98 6.15
CA VAL A 83 9.90 -9.10 6.17
C VAL A 83 8.66 -9.85 5.70
N ILE A 84 8.80 -10.69 4.67
CA ILE A 84 7.72 -11.54 4.17
C ILE A 84 7.26 -12.51 5.27
N VAL A 85 8.20 -13.15 5.99
CA VAL A 85 7.88 -14.07 7.08
C VAL A 85 7.11 -13.36 8.21
N ILE A 86 7.58 -12.19 8.64
CA ILE A 86 6.90 -11.38 9.67
C ILE A 86 5.51 -10.95 9.20
N MET A 87 5.36 -10.60 7.92
CA MET A 87 4.08 -10.20 7.35
C MET A 87 3.06 -11.35 7.31
N ILE A 88 3.48 -12.55 6.90
CA ILE A 88 2.62 -13.73 6.94
C ILE A 88 2.18 -13.98 8.39
N PHE A 89 3.11 -13.90 9.35
CA PHE A 89 2.79 -14.08 10.77
C PHE A 89 1.81 -13.03 11.28
N ALA A 90 1.98 -11.77 10.90
CA ALA A 90 1.06 -10.68 11.24
C ALA A 90 -0.34 -10.90 10.65
N ILE A 91 -0.43 -11.37 9.40
CA ILE A 91 -1.72 -11.70 8.76
C ILE A 91 -2.41 -12.86 9.47
N VAL A 92 -1.66 -13.89 9.88
CA VAL A 92 -2.20 -15.03 10.64
C VAL A 92 -2.76 -14.56 11.99
N ILE A 93 -2.00 -13.77 12.75
CA ILE A 93 -2.48 -13.24 14.03
C ILE A 93 -3.71 -12.36 13.82
N ALA A 94 -3.67 -11.42 12.87
CA ALA A 94 -4.78 -10.52 12.59
C ALA A 94 -6.07 -11.29 12.20
N SER A 95 -5.94 -12.32 11.36
CA SER A 95 -7.08 -13.15 10.96
C SER A 95 -7.64 -13.98 12.11
N VAL A 96 -6.79 -14.62 12.93
CA VAL A 96 -7.23 -15.37 14.12
C VAL A 96 -7.93 -14.46 15.12
N SER A 97 -7.37 -13.27 15.39
CA SER A 97 -7.99 -12.29 16.29
C SER A 97 -9.32 -11.77 15.75
N ALA A 98 -9.42 -11.45 14.46
CA ALA A 98 -10.67 -11.00 13.86
C ALA A 98 -11.75 -12.07 13.92
N VAL A 99 -11.42 -13.32 13.60
CA VAL A 99 -12.33 -14.46 13.68
C VAL A 99 -12.74 -14.71 15.15
N GLY A 100 -11.80 -14.63 16.09
CA GLY A 100 -12.07 -14.72 17.52
C GLY A 100 -13.09 -13.69 18.00
N ILE A 101 -12.93 -12.42 17.60
CA ILE A 101 -13.87 -11.35 17.97
C ILE A 101 -15.26 -11.57 17.36
N VAL A 102 -15.35 -12.09 16.13
CA VAL A 102 -16.63 -12.29 15.44
C VAL A 102 -17.37 -13.54 15.94
N LEU A 103 -16.64 -14.56 16.42
CA LEU A 103 -17.22 -15.81 16.92
C LEU A 103 -17.59 -15.77 18.42
N MET A 104 -17.08 -14.79 19.16
CA MET A 104 -17.42 -14.52 20.57
C MET A 104 -18.68 -13.67 20.67
#